data_AF-A0A930HZI8-F1
#
_entry.id   AF-A0A930HZI8-F1
#
_cell.length_a   1.000
_cell.length_b   1.000
_cell.length_c   1.000
_cell.angle_alpha   90.00
_cell.angle_beta   90.00
_cell.angle_gamma   90.00
#
_symmetry.space_group_name_H-M   'P 1'
#
loop_
_entity.id
_entity.type
_entity.pdbx_description
1 polymer ?
#
loop_
_entity_poly.entity_id
_entity_poly.type
_entity_poly.pdbx_seq_one_letter_code
_entity_poly.pdbx_strand_id
1 'polypeptide(L)'
;MTTEKKKKGGRPKGIAKTGGRVAGTPNKVSGKVRSILANVTGSYYDSDLFEKDLASLEPKERIQAMERFTAYIAPKLQATTLDVATETKKTIEDRLIALSGGGK
;
A
#
# COMPACT_ATOMS: atom_id res chain seq x y z
N MET A 1 -35.79 -51.26 8.56
CA MET A 1 -35.85 -50.15 7.60
C MET A 1 -35.48 -48.86 8.31
N THR A 2 -34.28 -48.34 8.10
CA THR A 2 -33.91 -46.97 8.50
C THR A 2 -32.77 -46.51 7.60
N THR A 3 -33.10 -45.82 6.51
CA THR A 3 -32.11 -45.17 5.64
C THR A 3 -31.77 -43.79 6.21
N GLU A 4 -30.62 -43.68 6.86
CA GLU A 4 -30.08 -42.41 7.34
C GLU A 4 -29.67 -41.53 6.14
N LYS A 5 -30.38 -40.41 5.93
CA LYS A 5 -30.03 -39.42 4.90
C LYS A 5 -28.77 -38.67 5.33
N LYS A 6 -27.61 -39.07 4.78
CA LYS A 6 -26.33 -38.39 4.93
C LYS A 6 -26.45 -36.91 4.51
N LYS A 7 -26.15 -35.97 5.41
CA LYS A 7 -26.11 -34.52 5.14
C LYS A 7 -25.18 -34.26 3.95
N LYS A 8 -25.67 -33.59 2.91
CA LYS A 8 -24.87 -33.18 1.74
C LYS A 8 -23.76 -32.23 2.21
N GLY A 9 -22.55 -32.75 2.35
CA GLY A 9 -21.36 -31.96 2.65
C GLY A 9 -21.10 -30.94 1.54
N GLY A 10 -20.41 -29.85 1.90
CA GLY A 10 -20.03 -28.79 0.96
C GLY A 10 -19.28 -29.33 -0.28
N ARG A 11 -19.25 -28.51 -1.33
CA ARG A 11 -18.67 -28.89 -2.64
C ARG A 11 -17.24 -29.45 -2.46
N PRO A 12 -16.91 -30.58 -3.11
CA PRO A 12 -15.62 -31.24 -2.92
C PRO A 12 -14.42 -30.31 -3.19
N LYS A 13 -13.36 -30.49 -2.40
CA LYS A 13 -12.12 -29.72 -2.46
C LYS A 13 -11.43 -29.99 -3.81
N GLY A 14 -11.02 -28.94 -4.52
CA GLY A 14 -10.33 -29.05 -5.82
C GLY A 14 -11.17 -28.68 -7.04
N ILE A 15 -12.45 -28.35 -6.89
CA ILE A 15 -13.26 -27.84 -7.99
C ILE A 15 -13.09 -26.32 -8.15
N ALA A 16 -12.92 -25.85 -9.39
CA ALA A 16 -12.91 -24.43 -9.73
C ALA A 16 -14.16 -23.72 -9.18
N LYS A 17 -13.97 -22.56 -8.54
CA LYS A 17 -15.08 -21.75 -8.02
C LYS A 17 -15.92 -21.25 -9.20
N THR A 18 -17.14 -21.77 -9.36
CA THR A 18 -18.06 -21.37 -10.47
C THR A 18 -18.97 -20.19 -10.08
N GLY A 19 -18.49 -19.30 -9.20
CA GLY A 19 -19.28 -18.16 -8.70
C GLY A 19 -18.74 -17.60 -7.38
N GLY A 20 -19.11 -16.36 -7.08
CA GLY A 20 -18.70 -15.60 -5.89
C GLY A 20 -18.10 -14.24 -6.23
N ARG A 21 -17.74 -13.46 -5.21
CA ARG A 21 -17.04 -12.18 -5.39
C ARG A 21 -15.72 -12.43 -6.11
N VAL A 22 -15.55 -11.86 -7.29
CA VAL A 22 -14.27 -11.91 -8.02
C VAL A 22 -13.23 -11.12 -7.21
N ALA A 23 -12.09 -11.74 -6.96
CA ALA A 23 -10.99 -11.08 -6.25
C ALA A 23 -10.53 -9.88 -7.08
N GLY A 24 -10.48 -8.70 -6.46
CA GLY A 24 -10.19 -7.44 -7.14
C GLY A 24 -11.41 -6.61 -7.53
N THR A 25 -12.64 -7.15 -7.47
CA THR A 25 -13.84 -6.32 -7.69
C THR A 25 -14.00 -5.32 -6.53
N PRO A 26 -13.91 -4.00 -6.79
CA PRO A 26 -14.12 -2.98 -5.77
C PRO A 26 -15.55 -3.05 -5.22
N ASN A 27 -15.74 -2.72 -3.95
CA ASN A 27 -17.10 -2.56 -3.43
C ASN A 27 -17.77 -1.37 -4.17
N LYS A 28 -18.88 -1.65 -4.87
CA LYS A 28 -19.55 -0.67 -5.75
C LYS A 28 -19.96 0.61 -5.01
N VAL A 29 -20.41 0.48 -3.77
CA VAL A 29 -20.78 1.61 -2.91
C VAL A 29 -19.55 2.45 -2.53
N SER A 30 -18.42 1.82 -2.19
CA SER A 30 -17.20 2.56 -1.84
C SER A 30 -16.60 3.30 -3.03
N GLY A 31 -16.75 2.77 -4.25
CA GLY A 31 -16.31 3.43 -5.47
C GLY A 31 -17.07 4.74 -5.72
N LYS A 32 -18.40 4.71 -5.62
CA LYS A 32 -19.25 5.89 -5.82
C LYS A 32 -19.01 6.97 -4.76
N VAL A 33 -18.87 6.57 -3.50
CA VAL A 33 -18.58 7.54 -2.42
C VAL A 33 -17.20 8.17 -2.64
N ARG A 34 -16.20 7.38 -3.02
CA ARG A 34 -14.85 7.90 -3.33
C ARG A 34 -14.86 8.89 -4.50
N SER A 35 -15.62 8.61 -5.56
CA SER A 35 -15.73 9.53 -6.69
C SER A 35 -16.43 10.83 -6.32
N ILE A 36 -17.48 10.77 -5.50
CA ILE A 36 -18.17 11.99 -5.02
C ILE A 36 -17.20 12.83 -4.19
N LEU A 37 -16.49 12.21 -3.24
CA LEU A 37 -15.51 12.91 -2.42
C LEU A 37 -14.41 13.54 -3.27
N ALA A 38 -13.84 12.79 -4.22
CA ALA A 38 -12.82 13.31 -5.13
C ALA A 38 -13.33 14.52 -5.94
N ASN A 39 -14.55 14.44 -6.46
CA ASN A 39 -15.14 15.54 -7.24
C ASN A 39 -15.41 16.77 -6.39
N VAL A 40 -15.98 16.61 -5.19
CA VAL A 40 -16.25 17.73 -4.28
C VAL A 40 -14.94 18.40 -3.86
N THR A 41 -13.96 17.60 -3.44
CA THR A 41 -12.65 18.10 -3.04
C THR A 41 -11.92 18.80 -4.20
N GLY A 42 -11.94 18.22 -5.40
CA GLY A 42 -11.38 18.86 -6.60
C GLY A 42 -12.06 20.20 -6.91
N SER A 43 -13.39 20.21 -6.93
CA SER A 43 -14.15 21.43 -7.21
C SER A 43 -13.90 22.56 -6.20
N TYR A 44 -13.63 22.23 -4.93
CA TYR A 44 -13.26 23.22 -3.93
C TYR A 44 -11.88 23.81 -4.23
N TYR A 45 -10.87 22.97 -4.50
CA TYR A 45 -9.52 23.43 -4.79
C TYR A 45 -9.43 24.26 -6.08
N ASP A 46 -10.25 23.95 -7.09
CA ASP A 46 -10.32 24.71 -8.35
C ASP A 46 -11.14 26.01 -8.23
N SER A 47 -11.80 26.25 -7.09
CA SER A 47 -12.67 27.40 -6.89
C SER A 47 -11.96 28.57 -6.21
N ASP A 48 -12.42 29.80 -6.50
CA ASP A 48 -12.00 31.02 -5.80
C ASP A 48 -12.24 30.97 -4.28
N LEU A 49 -13.09 30.06 -3.81
CA LEU A 49 -13.36 29.89 -2.38
C LEU A 49 -12.10 29.44 -1.65
N PHE A 50 -11.34 28.52 -2.24
CA PHE A 50 -10.10 28.01 -1.65
C PHE A 50 -9.05 29.12 -1.50
N GLU A 51 -8.89 29.97 -2.51
CA GLU A 51 -7.97 31.10 -2.44
C GLU A 51 -8.38 32.11 -1.36
N LYS A 52 -9.69 32.38 -1.24
CA LYS A 52 -10.24 33.26 -0.20
C LYS A 52 -10.05 32.69 1.20
N ASP A 53 -10.29 31.39 1.39
CA ASP A 53 -10.10 30.71 2.65
C ASP A 53 -8.62 30.77 3.07
N LEU A 54 -7.70 30.50 2.14
CA LEU A 54 -6.26 30.64 2.38
C LEU A 54 -5.85 32.08 2.71
N ALA A 55 -6.42 33.07 2.03
CA ALA A 55 -6.15 34.48 2.29
C ALA A 55 -6.73 34.96 3.63
N SER A 56 -7.77 34.29 4.14
CA SER A 56 -8.38 34.59 5.44
C SER A 56 -7.59 34.04 6.63
N LEU A 57 -6.77 33.01 6.42
CA LEU A 57 -5.91 32.43 7.46
C LEU A 57 -4.83 33.40 7.93
N GLU A 58 -4.45 33.26 9.20
CA GLU A 58 -3.28 33.95 9.74
C GLU A 58 -2.00 33.58 8.97
N PRO A 59 -1.00 34.49 8.87
CA PRO A 59 0.21 34.24 8.10
C PRO A 59 0.92 32.93 8.45
N LYS A 60 0.96 32.58 9.75
CA LYS A 60 1.59 31.35 10.23
C LYS A 60 0.83 30.10 9.77
N GLU A 61 -0.50 30.11 9.90
CA GLU A 61 -1.36 28.98 9.53
C GLU A 61 -1.35 28.75 8.02
N ARG A 62 -1.34 29.84 7.24
CA ARG A 62 -1.22 29.78 5.78
C ARG A 62 0.06 29.09 5.35
N ILE A 63 1.20 29.44 5.94
CA ILE A 63 2.49 28.80 5.63
C ILE A 63 2.47 27.31 6.00
N GLN A 64 1.91 26.95 7.15
CA GLN A 64 1.79 25.55 7.58
C GLN A 64 0.86 24.73 6.67
N ALA A 65 -0.26 25.32 6.23
CA ALA A 65 -1.15 24.68 5.26
C ALA A 65 -0.43 24.42 3.93
N MET A 66 0.31 25.42 3.42
CA MET A 66 1.10 25.29 2.21
C MET A 66 2.18 24.21 2.33
N GLU A 67 2.94 24.18 3.44
CA GLU A 67 3.95 23.15 3.69
C GLU A 67 3.38 21.73 3.59
N ARG A 68 2.17 21.52 4.12
CA ARG A 68 1.48 20.22 4.06
C ARG A 68 1.11 19.85 2.62
N PHE A 69 0.69 20.82 1.80
CA PHE A 69 0.38 20.55 0.39
C PHE A 69 1.63 20.25 -0.43
N THR A 70 2.75 20.94 -0.18
CA THR A 70 4.01 20.70 -0.88
C THR A 70 4.49 19.26 -0.74
N ALA A 71 4.21 18.61 0.39
CA ALA A 71 4.55 17.21 0.62
C ALA A 71 3.85 16.21 -0.32
N TYR A 72 2.74 16.61 -0.95
CA TYR A 72 2.03 15.79 -1.94
C TYR A 72 2.46 16.06 -3.38
N ILE A 73 3.11 17.20 -3.62
CA ILE A 73 3.60 17.61 -4.95
C ILE A 73 5.06 17.17 -5.13
N ALA A 74 5.88 17.39 -4.11
CA ALA A 74 7.30 17.09 -4.13
C ALA A 74 7.60 15.86 -3.25
N PRO A 75 8.30 14.85 -3.79
CA PRO A 75 8.81 13.75 -2.98
C PRO A 75 9.73 14.30 -1.89
N LYS A 76 9.40 14.04 -0.62
CA LYS A 76 10.37 14.27 0.45
C LYS A 76 11.52 13.28 0.24
N LEU A 77 12.74 13.80 0.13
CA LEU A 77 13.95 12.97 0.13
C LEU A 77 13.95 12.16 1.42
N GLN A 78 13.59 10.87 1.33
CA GLN A 78 13.77 9.96 2.44
C GLN A 78 15.27 9.79 2.65
N ALA A 79 15.72 10.01 3.89
CA ALA A 79 17.06 9.64 4.27
C ALA A 79 17.21 8.15 4.01
N THR A 80 18.08 7.79 3.07
CA THR A 80 18.38 6.39 2.79
C THR A 80 19.12 5.84 4.00
N THR A 81 18.42 5.12 4.86
CA THR A 81 19.07 4.26 5.84
C THR A 81 19.70 3.13 5.04
N LEU A 82 21.00 3.25 4.76
CA LEU A 82 21.80 2.13 4.25
C LEU A 82 21.81 1.06 5.34
N ASP A 83 20.81 0.18 5.32
CA ASP A 83 20.94 -1.13 5.96
C ASP A 83 21.98 -1.88 5.15
N VAL A 84 23.24 -1.69 5.54
CA VAL A 84 24.34 -2.55 5.13
C VAL A 84 24.11 -3.88 5.85
N ALA A 85 23.15 -4.66 5.34
CA ALA A 85 23.21 -6.09 5.48
C ALA A 85 24.46 -6.52 4.71
N THR A 86 25.60 -6.51 5.39
CA THR A 86 26.79 -7.22 4.96
C THR A 86 26.41 -8.70 4.93
N GLU A 87 25.79 -9.14 3.84
CA GLU A 87 25.99 -10.50 3.41
C GLU A 87 27.49 -10.60 3.15
N THR A 88 28.21 -11.11 4.14
CA THR A 88 29.59 -11.53 4.04
C THR A 88 29.63 -12.65 3.01
N LYS A 89 29.61 -12.26 1.74
CA LYS A 89 29.92 -13.15 0.63
C LYS A 89 31.33 -13.63 0.92
N LYS A 90 31.44 -14.89 1.38
CA LYS A 90 32.71 -15.56 1.64
C LYS A 90 33.64 -15.24 0.48
N THR A 91 34.74 -14.56 0.78
CA THR A 91 35.68 -14.14 -0.25
C THR A 91 36.28 -15.39 -0.88
N ILE A 92 36.88 -15.23 -2.05
CA ILE A 92 37.55 -16.36 -2.71
C ILE A 92 38.64 -16.92 -1.78
N GLU A 93 39.26 -16.07 -0.97
CA GLU A 93 40.24 -16.44 0.06
C GLU A 93 39.62 -17.37 1.11
N ASP A 94 38.44 -17.02 1.66
CA ASP A 94 37.71 -17.88 2.62
C ASP A 94 37.40 -19.27 2.04
N ARG A 95 37.07 -19.32 0.74
CA ARG A 95 36.76 -20.57 0.03
C ARG A 95 38.02 -21.40 -0.22
N LEU A 96 39.13 -20.76 -0.56
CA LEU A 96 40.42 -21.43 -0.80
C LEU A 96 41.00 -21.98 0.51
N ILE A 97 40.88 -21.25 1.62
CA ILE A 97 41.31 -21.72 2.94
C ILE A 97 40.52 -22.97 3.35
N ALA A 98 39.20 -22.95 3.19
CA ALA A 98 38.33 -24.09 3.48
C ALA A 98 38.65 -25.35 2.64
N LEU A 99 39.10 -25.17 1.39
CA LEU A 99 39.49 -26.28 0.50
C LEU A 99 40.91 -26.78 0.74
N SER A 100 41.82 -25.94 1.25
CA SER A 100 43.23 -26.30 1.45
C SER A 100 43.51 -27.14 2.70
N GLY A 101 42.50 -27.43 3.52
CA GLY A 101 42.66 -28.20 4.77
C GLY A 101 43.48 -27.48 5.86
N GLY A 102 43.81 -26.20 5.65
CA GLY A 102 44.56 -25.37 6.59
C GLY A 102 43.72 -24.75 7.70
N GLY A 103 42.70 -25.46 8.20
CA GLY A 103 41.88 -25.03 9.33
C GLY A 103 42.16 -25.93 10.54
N LYS A 104 42.93 -25.45 11.51
CA LYS A 104 42.83 -25.87 12.91
C LYS A 104 41.86 -24.94 13.62
#